data_AF-A0A522VTD4-F1
#
_entry.id   AF-A0A522VTD4-F1
#
_cell.length_a   1.000
_cell.length_b   1.000
_cell.length_c   1.000
_cell.angle_alpha   90.00
_cell.angle_beta   90.00
_cell.angle_gamma   90.00
#
_symmetry.space_group_name_H-M   'P 1'
#
loop_
_entity.id
_entity.type
_entity.pdbx_description
1 polymer ?
#
loop_
_entity_poly.entity_id
_entity_poly.type
_entity_poly.pdbx_seq_one_letter_code
_entity_poly.pdbx_strand_id
1 'polypeptide(L)'
;MGLVYADLILKNPRTGAEMAVRAMADSGALLMCIPQHVAIQLQLDELEQREVTLADGNRHLVSYVGPLQVQFANRRCYAGALVLGDEALLGAVPMEDMDVLINMARQQLVVNPESPNIAVAPVK
;
A
#
# COMPACT_ATOMS: atom_id res chain seq x y z
N MET A 1 6.15 18.39 -10.03
CA MET A 1 5.06 17.57 -9.45
C MET A 1 5.55 17.08 -8.10
N GLY A 2 4.81 17.31 -7.02
CA GLY A 2 5.25 16.93 -5.67
C GLY A 2 4.97 15.45 -5.42
N LEU A 3 6.01 14.66 -5.14
CA LEU A 3 5.83 13.28 -4.68
C LEU A 3 5.38 13.32 -3.22
N VAL A 4 4.31 12.58 -2.91
CA VAL A 4 3.79 12.47 -1.55
C VAL A 4 4.23 11.13 -0.98
N TYR A 5 4.87 11.18 0.18
CA TYR A 5 5.34 9.99 0.88
C TYR A 5 4.61 9.84 2.21
N ALA A 6 4.46 8.60 2.67
CA ALA A 6 3.91 8.26 3.97
C ALA A 6 4.78 7.20 4.64
N ASP A 7 4.97 7.34 5.96
CA ASP A 7 5.54 6.28 6.78
C ASP A 7 4.43 5.30 7.16
N LEU A 8 4.55 4.07 6.66
CA LEU A 8 3.63 2.98 6.90
C LEU A 8 4.24 1.97 7.86
N ILE A 9 3.40 1.27 8.61
CA ILE A 9 3.79 0.01 9.24
C ILE A 9 3.17 -1.11 8.42
N LEU A 10 4.02 -1.98 7.88
CA LEU A 10 3.63 -3.18 7.17
C LEU A 10 3.80 -4.38 8.10
N LYS A 11 2.81 -5.27 8.12
CA LYS A 11 2.81 -6.43 9.00
C LYS A 11 2.29 -7.67 8.31
N ASN A 12 2.95 -8.80 8.53
CA ASN A 12 2.39 -10.10 8.25
C ASN A 12 1.60 -10.58 9.48
N PRO A 13 0.25 -10.59 9.44
CA PRO A 13 -0.57 -10.98 10.57
C PRO A 13 -0.45 -12.47 10.94
N ARG A 14 0.07 -13.33 10.03
CA ARG A 14 0.24 -14.76 10.31
C ARG A 14 1.46 -15.03 11.18
N THR A 15 2.55 -14.32 10.95
CA THR A 15 3.83 -14.53 11.66
C THR A 15 4.09 -13.48 12.74
N GLY A 16 3.43 -12.33 12.65
CA GLY A 16 3.69 -11.18 13.52
C GLY A 16 4.87 -10.32 13.07
N ALA A 17 5.59 -10.70 12.00
CA ALA A 17 6.67 -9.90 11.43
C ALA A 17 6.13 -8.55 10.98
N GLU A 18 6.79 -7.45 11.38
CA GLU A 18 6.38 -6.09 11.05
C GLU A 18 7.58 -5.20 10.80
N MET A 19 7.39 -4.17 9.99
CA MET A 19 8.40 -3.15 9.77
C MET A 19 7.83 -1.82 9.30
N ALA A 20 8.54 -0.74 9.62
CA ALA A 20 8.28 0.57 9.07
C ALA A 20 8.82 0.67 7.64
N VAL A 21 8.00 1.17 6.72
CA VAL A 21 8.36 1.37 5.32
C VAL A 21 7.91 2.77 4.90
N ARG A 22 8.80 3.50 4.24
CA ARG A 22 8.43 4.73 3.54
C ARG A 22 7.86 4.37 2.18
N ALA A 23 6.61 4.75 1.93
CA ALA A 23 5.91 4.46 0.68
C ALA A 23 5.50 5.73 -0.04
N MET A 24 5.56 5.73 -1.37
CA MET A 24 4.97 6.78 -2.21
C MET A 24 3.47 6.56 -2.32
N ALA A 25 2.67 7.60 -2.04
CA ALA A 25 1.23 7.58 -2.29
C ALA A 25 0.99 7.76 -3.79
N ASP A 26 0.56 6.69 -4.45
CA ASP A 26 0.41 6.63 -5.90
C ASP A 26 -0.99 6.19 -6.29
N SER A 27 -1.84 7.17 -6.63
CA SER A 27 -3.20 6.89 -7.12
C SER A 27 -3.23 6.24 -8.51
N GLY A 28 -2.10 6.23 -9.24
CA GLY A 28 -1.95 5.51 -10.51
C GLY A 28 -1.67 4.02 -10.31
N ALA A 29 -1.17 3.61 -9.15
CA ALA A 29 -1.05 2.22 -8.76
C ALA A 29 -2.38 1.74 -8.14
N LEU A 30 -2.84 0.54 -8.52
CA LEU A 30 -4.09 -0.02 -7.98
C LEU A 30 -3.90 -0.63 -6.59
N LEU A 31 -2.84 -1.43 -6.43
CA LEU A 31 -2.57 -2.25 -5.24
C LEU A 31 -1.32 -1.74 -4.52
N MET A 32 -1.03 -2.31 -3.34
CA MET A 32 0.30 -2.17 -2.75
C MET A 32 1.35 -2.75 -3.69
N CYS A 33 2.43 -2.01 -3.91
CA CYS A 33 3.66 -2.53 -4.51
C CYS A 33 4.75 -2.50 -3.44
N ILE A 34 5.52 -3.57 -3.30
CA ILE A 34 6.63 -3.62 -2.35
C ILE A 34 7.88 -4.19 -3.02
N PRO A 35 9.08 -3.72 -2.62
CA PRO A 35 10.32 -4.33 -3.06
C PRO A 35 10.48 -5.77 -2.54
N GLN A 36 11.25 -6.58 -3.26
CA GLN A 36 11.54 -7.97 -2.89
C GLN A 36 12.05 -8.13 -1.45
N HIS A 37 12.90 -7.21 -0.98
CA HIS A 37 13.47 -7.29 0.37
C HIS A 37 12.41 -7.13 1.47
N VAL A 38 11.39 -6.29 1.24
CA VAL A 38 10.26 -6.11 2.18
C VAL A 38 9.45 -7.39 2.29
N ALA A 39 9.15 -8.04 1.15
CA ALA A 39 8.42 -9.31 1.13
C ALA A 39 9.18 -10.41 1.89
N ILE A 40 10.50 -10.50 1.71
CA ILE A 40 11.37 -11.44 2.43
C ILE A 40 11.37 -11.16 3.94
N GLN A 41 11.57 -9.90 4.35
CA GLN A 41 11.64 -9.52 5.76
C GLN A 41 10.31 -9.74 6.49
N LEU A 42 9.18 -9.53 5.82
CA LEU A 42 7.84 -9.81 6.35
C LEU A 42 7.44 -11.29 6.21
N GLN A 43 8.28 -12.13 5.59
CA GLN A 43 8.02 -13.55 5.37
C GLN A 43 6.67 -13.78 4.67
N LEU A 44 6.39 -13.00 3.62
CA LEU A 44 5.14 -13.10 2.87
C LEU A 44 5.22 -14.27 1.88
N ASP A 45 4.16 -15.08 1.84
CA ASP A 45 4.05 -16.14 0.85
C ASP A 45 3.54 -15.59 -0.48
N GLU A 46 4.05 -16.13 -1.58
CA GLU A 46 3.43 -15.96 -2.90
C GLU A 46 2.09 -16.69 -2.92
N LEU A 47 1.02 -15.95 -3.23
CA LEU A 47 -0.33 -16.47 -3.33
C LEU A 47 -0.64 -16.90 -4.77
N GLU A 48 -0.22 -16.06 -5.73
CA GLU A 48 -0.38 -16.28 -7.16
C GLU A 48 0.55 -15.33 -7.93
N GLN A 49 0.62 -15.49 -9.25
CA GLN A 49 1.25 -14.51 -10.13
C GLN A 49 0.18 -13.65 -10.80
N ARG A 50 0.48 -12.36 -11.00
CA ARG A 50 -0.40 -11.41 -11.67
C ARG A 50 0.32 -10.70 -12.80
N GLU A 51 -0.36 -10.59 -13.95
CA GLU A 51 0.08 -9.71 -15.03
C GLU A 51 -0.23 -8.26 -14.64
N VAL A 52 0.79 -7.41 -14.67
CA VAL A 52 0.69 -5.98 -14.36
C VAL A 52 1.11 -5.17 -15.58
N THR A 53 0.49 -4.02 -15.79
CA THR A 53 0.90 -3.04 -16.80
C THR A 53 1.57 -1.87 -16.10
N LEU A 54 2.80 -1.57 -16.47
CA LEU A 54 3.57 -0.46 -15.90
C LEU A 54 3.25 0.86 -16.61
N ALA A 55 3.76 1.96 -16.07
CA ALA A 55 3.54 3.30 -16.63
C ALA A 55 4.10 3.48 -18.05
N ASP A 56 5.07 2.67 -18.46
CA ASP A 56 5.62 2.64 -19.82
C ASP A 56 4.81 1.77 -20.80
N GLY A 57 3.73 1.14 -20.31
CA GLY A 57 2.86 0.25 -21.09
C GLY A 57 3.34 -1.19 -21.18
N ASN A 58 4.54 -1.51 -20.66
CA ASN A 58 5.04 -2.87 -20.65
C ASN A 58 4.28 -3.74 -19.65
N ARG A 59 4.16 -5.02 -19.97
CA ARG A 59 3.50 -6.02 -19.13
C ARG A 59 4.50 -6.98 -18.51
N HIS A 60 4.31 -7.24 -17.23
CA HIS A 60 5.17 -8.15 -16.48
C HIS A 60 4.31 -9.08 -15.64
N LEU A 61 4.75 -10.34 -15.54
CA LEU A 61 4.19 -11.29 -14.60
C LEU A 61 4.98 -11.16 -13.29
N VAL A 62 4.30 -10.79 -12.20
CA VAL A 62 4.93 -10.53 -10.90
C VAL A 62 4.24 -11.33 -9.80
N SER A 63 4.99 -11.67 -8.74
CA SER A 63 4.45 -12.35 -7.57
C SER A 63 3.48 -11.45 -6.82
N TYR A 64 2.29 -11.97 -6.52
CA TYR A 64 1.33 -11.35 -5.62
C TYR A 64 1.42 -12.08 -4.27
N VAL A 65 1.80 -11.34 -3.23
CA VAL A 65 2.13 -11.88 -1.90
C VAL A 65 1.16 -11.39 -0.84
N GLY A 66 1.02 -12.14 0.25
CA GLY A 66 0.21 -11.73 1.39
C GLY A 66 0.16 -12.77 2.49
N PRO A 67 -0.72 -12.59 3.50
CA PRO A 67 -1.52 -11.40 3.78
C PRO A 67 -0.62 -10.27 4.30
N LEU A 68 -0.99 -9.05 3.95
CA LEU A 68 -0.32 -7.84 4.38
C LEU A 68 -1.32 -6.96 5.13
N GLN A 69 -1.04 -6.65 6.38
CA GLN A 69 -1.70 -5.54 7.06
C GLN A 69 -0.89 -4.27 6.79
N VAL A 70 -1.56 -3.23 6.34
CA VAL A 70 -1.00 -1.90 6.15
C VAL A 70 -1.57 -0.99 7.23
N GLN A 71 -0.71 -0.20 7.88
CA GLN A 71 -1.13 0.76 8.88
C GLN A 71 -0.54 2.14 8.58
N PHE A 72 -1.39 3.16 8.63
CA PHE A 72 -1.03 4.57 8.55
C PHE A 72 -1.80 5.34 9.62
N ALA A 73 -1.11 6.09 10.49
CA ALA A 73 -1.74 6.82 11.59
C ALA A 73 -2.70 5.91 12.41
N ASN A 74 -3.98 6.28 12.50
CA ASN A 74 -5.06 5.52 13.15
C ASN A 74 -5.85 4.63 12.18
N ARG A 75 -5.31 4.34 10.99
CA ARG A 75 -5.95 3.56 9.92
C ARG A 75 -5.22 2.25 9.70
N ARG A 76 -5.99 1.21 9.37
CA ARG A 76 -5.48 -0.11 9.03
C ARG A 76 -6.34 -0.74 7.96
N CYS A 77 -5.70 -1.42 7.02
CA CYS A 77 -6.35 -2.29 6.04
C CYS A 77 -5.62 -3.63 5.93
N TYR A 78 -6.30 -4.63 5.37
CA TYR A 78 -5.68 -5.88 4.94
C TYR A 78 -5.69 -5.95 3.41
N ALA A 79 -4.54 -6.24 2.84
CA ALA A 79 -4.34 -6.35 1.40
C ALA A 79 -3.37 -7.50 1.08
N GLY A 80 -3.16 -7.73 -0.21
CA GLY A 80 -1.90 -8.31 -0.70
C GLY A 80 -1.06 -7.23 -1.34
N ALA A 81 0.15 -7.59 -1.78
CA ALA A 81 1.06 -6.70 -2.47
C ALA A 81 1.67 -7.37 -3.70
N LEU A 82 1.92 -6.57 -4.73
CA LEU A 82 2.71 -6.97 -5.88
C LEU A 82 4.20 -6.78 -5.53
N VAL A 83 5.05 -7.75 -5.87
CA VAL A 83 6.49 -7.66 -5.63
C VAL A 83 7.19 -7.14 -6.88
N LEU A 84 7.51 -5.85 -6.89
CA LEU A 84 8.15 -5.14 -8.00
C LEU A 84 8.69 -3.79 -7.53
N GLY A 85 9.60 -3.22 -8.33
CA GLY A 85 10.19 -1.91 -8.05
C GLY A 85 11.23 -1.94 -6.91
N ASP A 86 11.73 -0.75 -6.60
CA ASP A 86 12.76 -0.49 -5.58
C ASP A 86 12.23 0.29 -4.37
N GLU A 87 11.08 0.95 -4.51
CA GLU A 87 10.33 1.59 -3.41
C GLU A 87 8.93 1.00 -3.23
N ALA A 88 8.34 1.20 -2.06
CA ALA A 88 6.96 0.80 -1.80
C ALA A 88 5.98 1.83 -2.36
N LEU A 89 4.91 1.36 -3.01
CA LEU A 89 3.82 2.20 -3.49
C LEU A 89 2.55 1.88 -2.72
N LEU A 90 1.90 2.92 -2.22
CA LEU A 90 0.58 2.86 -1.63
C LEU A 90 -0.45 3.17 -2.73
N GLY A 91 -1.06 2.12 -3.26
CA GLY A 91 -2.05 2.22 -4.34
C GLY A 91 -3.44 2.72 -3.92
N ALA A 92 -4.31 2.91 -4.90
CA ALA A 92 -5.67 3.42 -4.72
C ALA A 92 -6.52 2.55 -3.77
N VAL A 93 -6.53 1.22 -3.93
CA VAL A 93 -7.36 0.32 -3.09
C VAL A 93 -7.02 0.44 -1.60
N PRO A 94 -5.75 0.28 -1.16
CA PRO A 94 -5.43 0.43 0.25
C PRO A 94 -5.63 1.86 0.76
N MET A 95 -5.52 2.90 -0.08
CA MET A 95 -5.86 4.28 0.32
C MET A 95 -7.36 4.46 0.57
N GLU A 96 -8.21 3.94 -0.33
CA GLU A 96 -9.66 4.01 -0.19
C GLU A 96 -10.14 3.21 1.01
N ASP A 97 -9.64 1.98 1.20
CA ASP A 97 -10.02 1.15 2.35
C ASP A 97 -9.62 1.78 3.69
N MET A 98 -8.49 2.50 3.72
CA MET A 98 -8.05 3.23 4.91
C MET A 98 -8.72 4.60 5.10
N ASP A 99 -9.49 5.09 4.12
CA ASP A 99 -10.11 6.42 4.15
C ASP A 99 -9.07 7.53 4.39
N VAL A 100 -8.05 7.55 3.54
CA VAL A 100 -6.94 8.52 3.54
C VAL A 100 -6.88 9.28 2.22
N LEU A 101 -6.37 10.52 2.28
CA LEU A 101 -6.34 11.46 1.17
C LEU A 101 -4.93 11.98 0.91
N ILE A 102 -4.60 12.20 -0.35
CA ILE A 102 -3.37 12.87 -0.75
C ILE A 102 -3.58 14.40 -0.68
N ASN A 103 -2.88 15.07 0.23
CA ASN A 103 -2.84 16.52 0.29
C ASN A 103 -1.63 17.05 -0.49
N MET A 104 -1.83 17.36 -1.77
CA MET A 104 -0.77 17.84 -2.66
C MET A 104 -0.17 19.18 -2.23
N ALA A 105 -0.98 20.10 -1.70
CA ALA A 105 -0.51 21.42 -1.27
C ALA A 105 0.48 21.33 -0.09
N ARG A 106 0.29 20.33 0.77
CA ARG A 106 1.15 20.04 1.93
C ARG A 106 2.13 18.88 1.70
N GLN A 107 2.08 18.26 0.52
CA GLN A 107 2.87 17.09 0.13
C GLN A 107 2.84 15.94 1.14
N GLN A 108 1.66 15.63 1.67
CA GLN A 108 1.49 14.61 2.72
C GLN A 108 0.23 13.78 2.49
N LEU A 109 0.28 12.52 2.91
CA LEU A 109 -0.91 11.70 3.09
C LEU A 109 -1.59 12.12 4.40
N VAL A 110 -2.90 12.27 4.40
CA VAL A 110 -3.67 12.66 5.58
C VAL A 110 -4.84 11.70 5.80
N VAL A 111 -5.21 11.53 7.06
CA VAL A 111 -6.50 10.93 7.41
C VAL A 111 -7.61 11.84 6.88
N ASN A 112 -8.67 11.26 6.32
CA ASN A 112 -9.81 12.03 5.85
C ASN A 112 -10.37 12.94 6.97
N PRO A 113 -10.34 14.28 6.78
CA PRO A 113 -10.81 15.24 7.79
C PRO A 113 -12.31 15.15 8.11
N GLU A 114 -13.10 14.57 7.21
CA GLU A 114 -14.55 14.37 7.41
C GLU A 114 -14.84 13.19 8.35
N SER A 115 -13.86 12.32 8.58
CA SER A 115 -13.99 11.10 9.37
C SER A 115 -12.80 10.88 10.33
N PRO A 116 -12.34 11.88 11.08
CA PRO A 116 -11.00 11.89 11.70
C PRO A 116 -10.71 10.70 12.63
N ASN A 117 -11.74 10.17 13.30
CA ASN A 117 -11.59 9.12 14.30
C ASN A 117 -11.73 7.70 13.76
N ILE A 118 -12.66 7.46 12.82
CA ILE A 118 -13.04 6.14 12.33
C ILE A 118 -13.17 6.21 10.81
N ALA A 119 -12.54 5.29 10.09
CA ALA A 119 -12.66 5.19 8.63
C ALA A 119 -14.11 4.91 8.22
N VAL A 120 -14.57 5.58 7.15
CA VAL A 120 -15.92 5.39 6.61
C VAL A 120 -15.86 4.56 5.34
N ALA A 121 -16.59 3.43 5.33
CA ALA A 121 -16.81 2.61 4.14
C ALA A 121 -18.31 2.70 3.76
N PRO A 122 -18.67 3.39 2.67
CA PRO A 122 -20.06 3.47 2.25
C PRO A 122 -20.55 2.10 1.75
N VAL A 123 -21.71 1.65 2.24
CA VAL A 123 -22.40 0.43 1.81
C VAL A 123 -23.76 0.82 1.24
N LYS A 124 -24.16 0.23 0.11
CA LYS A 124 -25.47 0.42 -0.51
C LYS A 124 -26.21 -0.91 -0.59
#